data_AF-A0A957ZGM5-F1
#
_entry.id   AF-A0A957ZGM5-F1
#
_cell.length_a   1.000
_cell.length_b   1.000
_cell.length_c   1.000
_cell.angle_alpha   90.00
_cell.angle_beta   90.00
_cell.angle_gamma   90.00
#
_symmetry.space_group_name_H-M   'P 1'
#
loop_
_entity.id
_entity.type
_entity.pdbx_description
1 polymer ?
#
loop_
_entity_poly.entity_id
_entity_poly.type
_entity_poly.pdbx_seq_one_letter_code
_entity_poly.pdbx_strand_id
1 'polypeptide(L)' 'GSPTRAGHTDILISYVYNLAFAAGRGKEFGLGAAITIVIFFIVAIITLFQFRFTKMWEEVGENV' A
#
# COMPACT_ATOMS: atom_id res chain seq x y z
N GLY A 1 -11.82 -7.59 22.66
CA GLY A 1 -12.02 -7.45 21.20
C GLY A 1 -10.98 -6.50 20.67
N SER A 2 -10.39 -6.78 19.50
CA SER A 2 -9.42 -5.86 18.90
C SER A 2 -10.08 -4.48 18.68
N PRO A 3 -9.39 -3.38 19.01
CA PRO A 3 -9.94 -2.02 18.88
C PRO A 3 -10.20 -1.63 17.43
N THR A 4 -9.70 -2.40 16.46
CA THR A 4 -9.92 -2.17 15.02
C THR A 4 -10.64 -3.37 14.41
N ARG A 5 -11.80 -3.12 13.80
CA ARG A 5 -12.56 -4.11 13.03
C ARG A 5 -11.91 -4.24 11.66
N ALA A 6 -11.21 -5.33 11.42
CA ALA A 6 -10.74 -5.71 10.08
C ALA A 6 -11.76 -6.62 9.43
N GLY A 7 -12.24 -6.28 8.23
CA GLY A 7 -13.13 -7.12 7.43
C GLY A 7 -12.36 -8.17 6.63
N HIS A 8 -12.99 -9.30 6.34
CA HIS A 8 -12.39 -10.37 5.52
C HIS A 8 -12.15 -9.96 4.06
N THR A 9 -12.82 -8.91 3.59
CA THR A 9 -12.68 -8.35 2.25
C THR A 9 -11.90 -7.03 2.26
N ASP A 10 -11.33 -6.63 3.40
CA ASP A 10 -10.53 -5.41 3.45
C ASP A 10 -9.17 -5.64 2.82
N ILE A 11 -8.87 -4.79 1.84
CA ILE A 11 -7.51 -4.66 1.33
C ILE A 11 -6.74 -3.70 2.23
N LEU A 12 -5.41 -3.83 2.26
CA LEU A 12 -4.54 -3.10 3.19
C LEU A 12 -4.84 -1.59 3.23
N ILE A 13 -5.16 -0.98 2.09
CA ILE A 13 -5.47 0.44 2.00
C ILE A 13 -6.83 0.81 2.61
N SER A 14 -7.87 -0.03 2.46
CA SER A 14 -9.19 0.22 3.05
C SER A 14 -9.14 0.10 4.57
N TYR A 15 -8.37 -0.86 5.09
CA TYR A 15 -8.13 -1.01 6.52
C TYR A 15 -7.46 0.23 7.13
N VAL A 16 -6.39 0.72 6.50
CA VAL A 16 -5.65 1.90 6.98
C VAL A 16 -6.50 3.17 6.93
N TYR A 17 -7.31 3.33 5.88
CA TYR A 17 -8.27 4.43 5.81
C TYR A 17 -9.26 4.41 6.99
N ASN A 18 -9.84 3.24 7.27
CA ASN A 18 -10.75 3.09 8.40
C ASN A 18 -10.07 3.34 9.75
N LEU A 19 -8.83 2.87 9.92
CA LEU A 19 -8.04 3.08 11.13
C LEU A 19 -7.73 4.58 11.35
N ALA A 20 -7.40 5.32 10.30
CA ALA A 20 -7.01 6.72 10.38
C ALA A 20 -8.21 7.69 10.48
N PHE A 21 -9.34 7.35 9.85
CA PHE A 21 -10.44 8.28 9.62
C PHE A 21 -11.80 7.81 10.18
N ALA A 22 -12.04 6.51 10.34
CA ALA A 22 -13.32 5.96 10.80
C ALA A 22 -13.33 5.58 12.30
N ALA A 23 -12.16 5.51 12.95
CA ALA A 23 -12.05 5.32 14.40
C ALA A 23 -12.49 6.60 15.14
N GLY A 24 -13.81 6.76 15.32
CA GLY A 24 -14.41 7.90 16.00
C GLY A 24 -13.85 8.11 17.40
N ARG A 25 -13.03 9.17 17.56
CA ARG A 25 -12.84 10.02 18.76
C ARG A 25 -11.81 11.15 18.55
N GLY A 26 -11.17 11.19 17.40
CA GLY A 26 -10.30 12.27 16.92
C GLY A 26 -9.70 11.78 15.61
N LYS A 27 -9.71 12.59 14.55
CA LYS A 27 -9.07 12.17 13.29
C LYS A 27 -7.56 12.11 13.56
N GLU A 28 -7.03 10.91 13.70
CA GLU A 28 -5.60 10.65 13.91
C GLU A 28 -4.85 10.80 12.58
N PHE A 29 -4.85 12.04 12.05
CA PHE A 29 -4.24 12.36 10.75
C PHE A 29 -2.75 12.01 10.71
N GLY A 30 -2.04 12.18 11.82
CA GLY A 30 -0.62 11.84 11.93
C GLY A 30 -0.37 10.33 11.81
N LEU A 31 -1.19 9.51 12.47
CA LEU A 31 -1.13 8.06 12.36
C LEU A 31 -1.46 7.60 10.93
N GLY A 32 -2.51 8.16 10.34
CA GLY A 32 -2.89 7.85 8.95
C GLY A 32 -1.82 8.21 7.93
N ALA A 33 -1.20 9.39 8.08
CA ALA A 33 -0.12 9.84 7.22
C ALA A 33 1.12 8.95 7.34
N ALA A 34 1.52 8.58 8.57
CA ALA A 34 2.66 7.69 8.79
C ALA A 34 2.48 6.34 8.11
N ILE A 35 1.30 5.71 8.25
CA ILE A 35 1.02 4.40 7.63
C ILE A 35 0.98 4.54 6.10
N THR A 36 0.42 5.63 5.57
CA THR A 36 0.38 5.90 4.13
C THR A 36 1.79 6.01 3.53
N ILE A 37 2.70 6.71 4.20
CA ILE A 37 4.10 6.84 3.76
C ILE A 37 4.81 5.48 3.74
N VAL A 38 4.59 4.63 4.75
CA VAL A 38 5.18 3.29 4.78
C VAL A 38 4.67 2.45 3.60
N ILE A 39 3.37 2.48 3.33
CA ILE A 39 2.78 1.78 2.18
C ILE A 39 3.35 2.31 0.86
N PHE A 40 3.53 3.62 0.74
CA PHE A 40 4.13 4.23 -0.45
C PHE A 40 5.52 3.65 -0.75
N PHE A 41 6.40 3.53 0.25
CA PHE A 41 7.71 2.93 0.03
C PHE A 41 7.65 1.46 -0.39
N ILE A 42 6.76 0.67 0.24
CA ILE A 42 6.58 -0.75 -0.13
C ILE A 42 6.17 -0.87 -1.60
N VAL A 43 5.14 -0.12 -2.01
CA VAL A 43 4.65 -0.13 -3.39
C VAL A 43 5.73 0.39 -4.34
N ALA A 44 6.41 1.49 -4.00
CA ALA A 44 7.47 2.05 -4.83
C ALA A 44 8.61 1.05 -5.06
N ILE A 45 9.06 0.33 -4.03
CA ILE A 45 10.10 -0.69 -4.15
C ILE A 45 9.64 -1.83 -5.07
N ILE A 46 8.42 -2.35 -4.85
CA ILE A 46 7.85 -3.40 -5.70
C ILE A 46 7.76 -2.92 -7.14
N THR A 47 7.23 -1.73 -7.38
CA THR A 47 7.07 -1.13 -8.70
C THR A 47 8.43 -0.94 -9.40
N LEU A 48 9.44 -0.41 -8.72
CA LEU A 48 10.78 -0.24 -9.28
C LEU A 48 11.43 -1.59 -9.62
N PHE A 49 11.25 -2.59 -8.76
CA PHE A 49 11.73 -3.94 -9.02
C PHE A 49 11.03 -4.53 -10.25
N GLN A 50 9.70 -4.49 -10.29
CA GLN A 50 8.91 -4.94 -11.44
C GLN A 50 9.34 -4.25 -12.75
N PHE A 51 9.58 -2.94 -12.74
CA PHE A 51 10.05 -2.22 -13.92
C PHE A 51 11.41 -2.72 -14.42
N ARG A 52 12.33 -3.15 -13.53
CA ARG A 52 13.60 -3.74 -13.95
C ARG A 52 13.39 -5.08 -14.68
N PHE A 53 12.48 -5.93 -14.19
CA PHE A 53 12.16 -7.17 -14.89
C PHE A 53 11.44 -6.89 -16.20
N THR A 54 10.45 -5.99 -16.22
CA THR A 54 9.71 -5.66 -17.44
C THR A 54 10.63 -5.16 -18.56
N LYS A 55 11.63 -4.30 -18.26
CA LYS A 55 12.61 -3.86 -19.27
C LYS A 55 13.48 -5.00 -19.82
N MET A 56 13.80 -6.00 -19.00
CA MET A 56 14.56 -7.18 -19.44
C MET A 56 13.77 -8.03 -20.45
N TRP A 57 12.43 -8.07 -20.34
CA TRP A 57 11.58 -8.78 -21.31
C TRP A 57 11.43 -8.03 -22.65
N GLU A 58 11.49 -6.70 -22.63
CA GLU A 58 11.46 -5.87 -23.84
C GLU A 58 12.74 -6.06 -24.67
N GLU A 59 13.91 -6.09 -24.01
CA GLU A 59 15.22 -6.32 -24.65
C GLU A 59 15.38 -7.73 -25.23
N VAL A 60 14.70 -8.75 -24.67
CA VAL A 60 14.68 -10.11 -25.22
C VAL A 60 13.75 -10.21 -26.44
N GLY A 61 12.66 -9.46 -26.48
CA GLY A 61 11.70 -9.45 -27.60
C GLY A 61 12.19 -8.67 -28.83
N GLU A 62 13.10 -7.72 -28.67
CA GLU A 62 13.68 -6.93 -29.77
C GLU A 62 14.85 -7.66 -30.47
N ASN A 63 15.42 -8.69 -29.83
CA ASN A 63 16.54 -9.48 -30.34
C ASN A 63 16.11 -10.82 -30.98
N VAL A 64 14.82 -11.00 -31.30
CA VAL A 64 14.28 -12.19 -32.01
C VAL A 64 13.72 -11.86 -33.39
#